data_AF-W7I8X9-F1
#
_entry.id   AF-W7I8X9-F1
#
_cell.length_a   1.000
_cell.length_b   1.000
_cell.length_c   1.000
_cell.angle_alpha   90.00
_cell.angle_beta   90.00
_cell.angle_gamma   90.00
#
_symmetry.space_group_name_H-M   'P 1'
#
loop_
_entity.id
_entity.type
_entity.pdbx_description
1 polymer ?
#
loop_
_entity_poly.entity_id
_entity_poly.type
_entity_poly.pdbx_seq_one_letter_code
_entity_poly.pdbx_strand_id
1 'polypeptide(L)'
;MVVQAVTGVKAEIRLSRKSVANWGLKKEMEISAVARMSGPAMYKFLATCIDVVMPKIKEFKGVRGTTGDRSGNLAFGFDPEIVAMFPEIEANYDAYPSKFIPGCHIICKTTARSDRDARMLLSAFGVPFYGKMKEW
;
A
#
# COMPACT_ATOMS: atom_id res chain seq x y z
N MET A 1 11.78 -8.43 -3.74
CA MET A 1 12.78 -7.37 -3.96
C MET A 1 12.13 -5.99 -4.01
N VAL A 2 11.15 -5.75 -4.88
CA VAL A 2 10.40 -4.47 -4.99
C VAL A 2 9.95 -3.89 -3.64
N VAL A 3 9.24 -4.67 -2.82
CA VAL A 3 8.75 -4.22 -1.50
C VAL A 3 9.90 -3.77 -0.58
N GLN A 4 11.04 -4.45 -0.63
CA GLN A 4 12.19 -4.09 0.22
C GLN A 4 12.90 -2.83 -0.28
N ALA A 5 12.97 -2.61 -1.60
CA ALA A 5 13.55 -1.41 -2.18
C ALA A 5 12.74 -0.16 -1.77
N VAL A 6 11.41 -0.23 -1.90
CA VAL A 6 10.52 0.89 -1.57
C VAL A 6 10.46 1.16 -0.07
N THR A 7 10.43 0.12 0.76
CA THR A 7 10.21 0.29 2.20
C THR A 7 11.50 0.39 3.01
N GLY A 8 12.64 -0.04 2.46
CA GLY A 8 13.90 -0.17 3.20
C GLY A 8 13.88 -1.24 4.29
N VAL A 9 12.79 -2.00 4.43
CA VAL A 9 12.61 -3.02 5.47
C VAL A 9 12.67 -4.40 4.84
N LYS A 10 13.26 -5.37 5.56
CA LYS A 10 13.29 -6.77 5.15
C LYS A 10 11.85 -7.29 4.99
N ALA A 11 11.50 -7.70 3.77
CA ALA A 11 10.19 -8.25 3.49
C ALA A 11 10.08 -9.69 4.01
N GLU A 12 8.95 -10.01 4.65
CA GLU A 12 8.60 -11.36 5.07
C GLU A 12 7.82 -12.07 3.95
N ILE A 13 8.24 -13.27 3.59
CA ILE A 13 7.53 -14.10 2.63
C ILE A 13 6.32 -14.75 3.32
N ARG A 14 5.16 -14.70 2.67
CA ARG A 14 3.91 -15.29 3.15
C ARG A 14 3.55 -16.49 2.29
N LEU A 15 3.38 -17.61 2.98
CA LEU A 15 2.94 -18.88 2.41
C LEU A 15 1.42 -18.93 2.25
N SER A 16 0.97 -19.72 1.28
CA SER A 16 -0.43 -20.01 1.05
C SER A 16 -1.04 -20.76 2.25
N ARG A 17 -2.25 -20.35 2.67
CA ARG A 17 -2.99 -21.02 3.75
C ARG A 17 -3.93 -22.09 3.23
N LYS A 18 -4.47 -21.91 2.02
CA LYS A 18 -5.49 -22.78 1.42
C LYS A 18 -4.97 -23.30 0.08
N SER A 19 -5.36 -24.53 -0.24
CA SER A 19 -5.14 -25.11 -1.56
C SER A 19 -6.43 -24.99 -2.35
N VAL A 20 -6.36 -24.39 -3.53
CA VAL A 20 -7.51 -24.21 -4.43
C VAL A 20 -7.06 -24.56 -5.84
N ALA A 21 -7.53 -25.70 -6.35
CA ALA A 21 -7.09 -26.24 -7.64
C ALA A 21 -7.40 -25.30 -8.82
N ASN A 22 -8.56 -24.61 -8.78
CA ASN A 22 -8.98 -23.68 -9.84
C ASN A 22 -8.01 -22.51 -10.05
N TRP A 23 -7.25 -22.13 -9.02
CA TRP A 23 -6.24 -21.06 -9.10
C TRP A 23 -4.81 -21.59 -9.24
N GLY A 24 -4.64 -22.92 -9.38
CA GLY A 24 -3.33 -23.56 -9.36
C GLY A 24 -2.61 -23.45 -8.01
N LEU A 25 -3.35 -23.12 -6.94
CA LEU A 25 -2.78 -22.80 -5.63
C LEU A 25 -2.58 -24.06 -4.80
N LYS A 26 -1.32 -24.37 -4.48
CA LYS A 26 -0.95 -25.45 -3.55
C LYS A 26 -0.72 -24.89 -2.15
N LYS A 27 -0.98 -25.70 -1.12
CA LYS A 27 -0.67 -25.38 0.28
C LYS A 27 0.85 -25.15 0.44
N GLU A 28 1.23 -24.19 1.29
CA GLU A 28 2.64 -23.85 1.61
C GLU A 28 3.46 -23.29 0.44
N MET A 29 2.81 -22.81 -0.61
CA MET A 29 3.47 -22.11 -1.71
C MET A 29 3.76 -20.65 -1.33
N GLU A 30 4.94 -20.13 -1.69
CA GLU A 30 5.30 -18.72 -1.53
C GLU A 30 4.53 -17.84 -2.52
N ILE A 31 3.70 -16.91 -2.02
CA ILE A 31 2.80 -16.12 -2.89
C ILE A 31 3.05 -14.62 -2.77
N SER A 32 3.29 -14.13 -1.55
CA SER A 32 3.32 -12.68 -1.30
C SER A 32 4.45 -12.30 -0.38
N ALA A 33 4.88 -11.05 -0.49
CA ALA A 33 5.88 -10.46 0.38
C ALA A 33 5.23 -9.30 1.15
N VAL A 34 5.42 -9.27 2.47
CA VAL A 34 4.85 -8.25 3.36
C VAL A 34 5.98 -7.59 4.13
N ALA A 35 6.04 -6.27 4.08
CA ALA A 35 6.89 -5.48 4.97
C ALA A 35 6.02 -4.82 6.05
N ARG A 36 6.51 -4.82 7.29
CA ARG A 36 5.90 -4.10 8.41
C ARG A 36 6.88 -3.04 8.86
N MET A 37 6.42 -1.80 8.95
CA MET A 37 7.24 -0.65 9.31
C MET A 37 6.58 0.13 10.44
N SER A 38 7.40 0.72 11.31
CA SER A 38 6.99 1.56 12.44
C SER A 38 8.00 2.70 12.61
N GLY A 39 7.58 3.81 13.22
CA GLY A 39 8.47 4.92 13.56
C GLY A 39 8.95 5.73 12.34
N PRO A 40 10.21 6.21 12.31
CA PRO A 40 10.69 7.14 11.28
C PRO A 40 10.60 6.59 9.85
N ALA A 41 10.86 5.29 9.65
CA ALA A 41 10.78 4.66 8.33
C ALA A 41 9.36 4.68 7.76
N MET A 42 8.35 4.53 8.62
CA MET A 42 6.94 4.61 8.22
C MET A 42 6.57 6.02 7.75
N TYR A 43 6.99 7.05 8.49
CA TYR A 43 6.73 8.44 8.10
C TYR A 43 7.42 8.80 6.80
N LYS A 44 8.66 8.34 6.59
CA LYS A 44 9.37 8.52 5.31
C LYS A 44 8.60 7.87 4.15
N PHE A 45 8.20 6.61 4.30
CA PHE A 45 7.42 5.91 3.27
C PHE A 45 6.10 6.63 2.97
N LEU A 46 5.38 7.09 4.01
CA LEU A 46 4.13 7.82 3.85
C LEU A 46 4.34 9.16 3.11
N ALA A 47 5.38 9.91 3.47
CA ALA A 47 5.73 11.16 2.80
C ALA A 47 6.06 10.92 1.32
N THR A 48 6.91 9.92 1.00
CA THR A 48 7.19 9.56 -0.40
C THR A 48 5.91 9.19 -1.16
N CYS A 49 4.99 8.45 -0.54
CA CYS A 49 3.72 8.11 -1.17
C CYS A 49 2.89 9.35 -1.52
N ILE A 50 2.78 10.29 -0.57
CA ILE A 50 1.92 11.48 -0.71
C ILE A 50 2.56 12.52 -1.65
N ASP A 51 3.84 12.82 -1.46
CA ASP A 51 4.52 13.93 -2.14
C ASP A 51 5.03 13.56 -3.53
N VAL A 52 5.35 12.29 -3.76
CA VAL A 52 5.99 11.84 -5.01
C VAL A 52 5.06 10.97 -5.84
N VAL A 53 4.44 9.96 -5.23
CA VAL A 53 3.72 8.92 -5.99
C VAL A 53 2.30 9.36 -6.33
N MET A 54 1.51 9.81 -5.35
CA MET A 54 0.13 10.25 -5.56
C MET A 54 -0.03 11.33 -6.65
N PRO A 55 0.80 12.40 -6.72
CA PRO A 55 0.65 13.42 -7.76
C PRO A 55 1.06 12.96 -9.17
N LYS A 56 1.89 11.91 -9.29
CA LYS A 56 2.27 11.33 -10.59
C LYS A 56 1.13 10.55 -11.25
N ILE A 57 0.07 10.21 -10.50
CA ILE A 57 -1.06 9.43 -11.02
C ILE A 57 -2.04 10.36 -11.77
N LYS A 58 -2.17 10.17 -13.09
CA LYS A 58 -2.93 11.05 -13.99
C LYS A 58 -4.42 11.23 -13.61
N GLU A 59 -5.09 10.18 -13.14
CA GLU A 59 -6.53 10.20 -12.81
C GLU A 59 -6.80 9.85 -11.33
N PHE A 60 -5.89 10.24 -10.42
CA PHE A 60 -6.08 9.93 -9.00
C PHE A 60 -7.08 10.88 -8.34
N LYS A 61 -8.27 10.35 -8.08
CA LYS A 61 -9.30 11.05 -7.30
C LYS A 61 -8.98 11.07 -5.80
N GLY A 62 -8.11 10.18 -5.34
CA GLY A 62 -7.77 10.02 -3.93
C GLY A 62 -8.07 8.62 -3.40
N VAL A 63 -7.96 8.43 -2.10
CA VAL A 63 -8.40 7.22 -1.39
C VAL A 63 -9.92 7.26 -1.20
N ARG A 64 -10.58 6.11 -1.38
CA ARG A 64 -12.03 6.03 -1.23
C ARG A 64 -12.46 6.36 0.21
N GLY A 65 -13.37 7.32 0.37
CA GLY A 65 -13.87 7.77 1.68
C GLY A 65 -14.69 6.73 2.45
N THR A 66 -15.04 5.60 1.83
CA THR A 66 -15.70 4.46 2.47
C THR A 66 -14.72 3.40 3.00
N THR A 67 -13.42 3.59 2.79
CA THR A 67 -12.39 2.72 3.35
C THR A 67 -12.37 2.84 4.86
N GLY A 68 -12.23 1.70 5.55
CA GLY A 68 -12.15 1.61 7.01
C GLY A 68 -12.62 0.25 7.51
N ASP A 69 -12.02 -0.23 8.61
CA ASP A 69 -12.41 -1.46 9.29
C ASP A 69 -13.23 -1.21 10.57
N ARG A 70 -13.76 0.01 10.73
CA ARG A 70 -14.46 0.55 11.92
C ARG A 70 -13.59 0.71 13.16
N SER A 71 -12.33 0.28 13.10
CA SER A 71 -11.41 0.29 14.23
C SER A 71 -10.25 1.27 14.02
N GLY A 72 -10.37 2.18 13.04
CA GLY A 72 -9.34 3.18 12.75
C GLY A 72 -8.22 2.67 11.84
N ASN A 73 -8.36 1.51 11.20
CA ASN A 73 -7.42 1.06 10.18
C ASN A 73 -7.93 1.40 8.78
N LEU A 74 -7.07 2.02 7.98
CA LEU A 74 -7.38 2.42 6.62
C LEU A 74 -6.49 1.65 5.64
N ALA A 75 -7.05 1.28 4.49
CA ALA A 75 -6.35 0.53 3.47
C ALA A 75 -6.58 1.11 2.07
N PHE A 76 -5.52 1.23 1.30
CA PHE A 76 -5.60 1.60 -0.11
C PHE A 76 -4.60 0.78 -0.92
N GLY A 77 -4.81 0.71 -2.22
CA GLY A 77 -3.98 -0.07 -3.13
C GLY A 77 -3.42 0.80 -4.23
N PHE A 78 -2.27 0.37 -4.76
CA PHE A 78 -1.66 0.90 -5.95
C PHE A 78 -1.54 -0.20 -6.99
N ASP A 79 -1.94 0.14 -8.22
CA ASP A 79 -1.72 -0.70 -9.39
C ASP A 79 -0.22 -0.81 -9.71
N PRO A 80 0.20 -1.88 -10.41
CA PRO A 80 1.60 -2.10 -10.80
C PRO A 80 2.27 -0.89 -11.46
N GLU A 81 1.52 -0.18 -12.30
CA GLU A 81 1.99 1.00 -13.02
C GLU A 81 2.36 2.13 -12.06
N ILE A 82 1.59 2.30 -10.98
CA ILE A 82 1.82 3.31 -9.95
C ILE A 82 3.00 2.91 -9.07
N VAL A 83 3.11 1.61 -8.74
CA VAL A 83 4.26 1.09 -7.99
C VAL A 83 5.57 1.32 -8.75
N ALA A 84 5.56 1.23 -10.08
CA ALA A 84 6.74 1.53 -10.90
C ALA A 84 7.22 2.99 -10.81
N MET A 85 6.38 3.93 -10.34
CA MET A 85 6.69 5.36 -10.25
C MET A 85 7.44 5.75 -8.96
N PHE A 86 7.64 4.81 -8.03
CA PHE A 86 8.47 5.06 -6.85
C PHE A 86 9.92 5.32 -7.27
N PRO A 87 10.60 6.33 -6.71
CA PRO A 87 11.95 6.69 -7.11
C PRO A 87 12.95 5.55 -6.90
N GLU A 88 12.75 4.71 -5.89
CA GLU A 88 13.60 3.54 -5.61
C GLU A 88 13.47 2.43 -6.67
N ILE A 89 12.34 2.38 -7.39
CA ILE A 89 12.11 1.42 -8.48
C ILE A 89 12.52 2.04 -9.82
N GLU A 90 12.18 3.30 -10.04
CA GLU A 90 12.53 4.06 -11.26
C GLU A 90 14.06 4.09 -11.46
N ALA A 91 14.83 4.29 -10.38
CA ALA A 91 16.30 4.30 -10.43
C ALA A 91 16.93 2.95 -10.86
N ASN A 92 16.20 1.85 -10.69
CA ASN A 92 16.69 0.51 -11.03
C ASN A 92 15.74 -0.22 -11.99
N TYR A 93 15.04 0.54 -12.84
CA TYR A 93 14.00 0.01 -13.73
C TYR A 93 14.56 -1.04 -14.71
N ASP A 94 15.82 -0.88 -15.14
CA ASP A 94 16.50 -1.85 -16.02
C ASP A 94 16.72 -3.22 -15.36
N ALA A 95 16.89 -3.24 -14.03
CA ALA A 95 17.06 -4.48 -13.27
C ALA A 95 15.74 -5.20 -12.94
N TYR A 96 14.59 -4.54 -13.17
CA TYR A 96 13.28 -5.12 -12.93
C TYR A 96 12.52 -5.34 -14.24
N PRO A 97 12.25 -6.60 -14.64
CA PRO A 97 11.43 -6.83 -15.82
C PRO A 97 10.02 -6.25 -15.59
N SER A 98 9.56 -5.37 -16.49
CA SER A 98 8.36 -4.54 -16.30
C SER A 98 7.08 -5.33 -16.02
N LYS A 99 7.00 -6.60 -16.43
CA LYS A 99 5.87 -7.51 -16.17
C LYS A 99 5.85 -8.11 -14.76
N PHE A 100 6.91 -7.95 -13.97
CA PHE A 100 7.06 -8.56 -12.65
C PHE A 100 6.91 -7.56 -11.49
N ILE A 101 6.59 -6.30 -11.78
CA ILE A 101 6.26 -5.33 -10.73
C ILE A 101 4.85 -5.68 -10.21
N PRO A 102 4.70 -6.10 -8.94
CA PRO A 102 3.38 -6.39 -8.40
C PRO A 102 2.68 -5.08 -8.01
N GLY A 103 1.35 -5.11 -7.99
CA GLY A 103 0.57 -4.11 -7.27
C GLY A 103 0.85 -4.20 -5.77
N CYS A 104 0.51 -3.13 -5.04
CA CYS A 104 0.74 -3.07 -3.59
C CYS A 104 -0.55 -2.71 -2.86
N HIS A 105 -0.80 -3.36 -1.73
CA HIS A 105 -1.81 -2.94 -0.76
C HIS A 105 -1.13 -2.37 0.48
N ILE A 106 -1.49 -1.14 0.81
CA ILE A 106 -0.97 -0.40 1.94
C ILE A 106 -2.05 -0.37 3.01
N ILE A 107 -1.68 -0.79 4.22
CA ILE A 107 -2.56 -0.84 5.38
C ILE A 107 -1.98 0.11 6.43
N CYS A 108 -2.63 1.24 6.61
CA CYS A 108 -2.31 2.23 7.62
C CYS A 108 -3.03 1.87 8.92
N LYS A 109 -2.25 1.38 9.89
CA LYS A 109 -2.74 1.17 11.25
C LYS A 109 -2.54 2.44 12.06
N THR A 110 -3.63 3.03 12.52
CA THR A 110 -3.57 4.25 13.34
C THR A 110 -3.98 3.95 14.77
N THR A 111 -3.73 4.91 15.67
CA THR A 111 -4.18 4.86 17.06
C THR A 111 -5.63 5.32 17.25
N ALA A 112 -6.29 5.73 16.17
CA ALA A 112 -7.67 6.16 16.19
C ALA A 112 -8.61 5.00 16.57
N ARG A 113 -9.72 5.33 17.25
CA ARG A 113 -10.77 4.36 17.60
C ARG A 113 -11.91 4.31 16.58
N SER A 114 -11.94 5.26 15.66
CA SER A 114 -12.97 5.40 14.63
C SER A 114 -12.33 5.69 13.28
N ASP A 115 -12.95 5.20 12.21
CA ASP A 115 -12.53 5.47 10.83
C ASP A 115 -12.61 6.95 10.49
N ARG A 116 -13.48 7.71 11.17
CA ARG A 116 -13.56 9.17 10.99
C ARG A 116 -12.26 9.84 11.46
N ASP A 117 -11.81 9.49 12.65
CA ASP A 117 -10.61 10.08 13.25
C ASP A 117 -9.35 9.67 12.48
N ALA A 118 -9.30 8.40 12.03
CA ALA A 118 -8.22 7.92 11.17
C ALA A 118 -8.17 8.68 9.83
N ARG A 119 -9.32 8.97 9.23
CA ARG A 119 -9.39 9.75 7.98
C ARG A 119 -8.97 11.19 8.20
N MET A 120 -9.40 11.82 9.30
CA MET A 120 -8.99 13.18 9.64
C MET A 120 -7.46 13.25 9.85
N LEU A 121 -6.89 12.26 10.54
CA LEU A 121 -5.44 12.16 10.71
C LEU A 121 -4.70 12.04 9.36
N LEU A 122 -5.10 11.08 8.52
CA LEU A 122 -4.45 10.90 7.20
C LEU A 122 -4.68 12.09 6.27
N SER A 123 -5.83 12.76 6.36
CA SER A 123 -6.09 13.99 5.60
C SER A 123 -5.18 15.13 6.07
N ALA A 124 -4.88 15.22 7.37
CA ALA A 124 -3.92 16.19 7.91
C ALA A 124 -2.48 15.91 7.44
N PHE A 125 -2.13 14.64 7.20
CA PHE A 125 -0.86 14.26 6.57
C PHE A 125 -0.81 14.53 5.05
N GLY A 126 -1.94 14.91 4.43
CA GLY A 126 -2.00 15.23 3.00
C GLY A 126 -2.56 14.12 2.11
N VAL A 127 -3.15 13.06 2.67
CA VAL A 127 -3.80 12.01 1.87
C VAL A 127 -5.14 12.56 1.33
N PRO A 128 -5.33 12.65 0.00
CA PRO A 128 -6.60 13.06 -0.58
C PRO A 128 -7.62 11.93 -0.45
N PHE A 129 -8.86 12.27 -0.06
CA PHE A 129 -9.99 11.34 0.00
C PHE A 129 -11.11 11.77 -0.96
N TYR A 130 -11.80 10.82 -1.58
CA TYR A 130 -12.92 11.10 -2.48
C TYR A 130 -14.16 10.24 -2.19
N GLY A 131 -15.31 10.78 -2.60
CA GLY A 131 -16.61 10.11 -2.53
C GLY A 131 -17.35 10.35 -1.21
N LYS A 132 -18.46 9.62 -1.02
CA LYS A 132 -19.26 9.74 0.21
C LYS A 132 -18.46 9.22 1.39
N MET A 133 -18.23 10.09 2.37
CA MET A 133 -17.71 9.68 3.66
C MET A 133 -18.75 8.82 4.34
N LYS A 134 -18.37 7.61 4.75
CA LYS A 134 -19.24 6.78 5.56
C LYS A 134 -19.38 7.46 6.93
N GLU A 135 -20.53 8.04 7.19
CA GLU A 135 -20.96 8.51 8.50
C GLU A 135 -21.87 7.42 9.06
N TRP A 136 -21.37 6.73 10.10
CA TRP A 136 -22.03 5.68 10.89
C TRP A 136 -22.21 4.31 10.19
#